data_AF-A0A0Q4R180-F1
#
_entry.id   AF-A0A0Q4R180-F1
#
_cell.length_a   1.000
_cell.length_b   1.000
_cell.length_c   1.000
_cell.angle_alpha   90.00
_cell.angle_beta   90.00
_cell.angle_gamma   90.00
#
_symmetry.space_group_name_H-M   'P 1'
#
loop_
_entity.id
_entity.type
_entity.pdbx_description
1 polymer ?
#
loop_
_entity_poly.entity_id
_entity_poly.type
_entity_poly.pdbx_seq_one_letter_code
_entity_poly.pdbx_strand_id
1 'polypeptide(L)'
;MQLVLWLFAAGKEGIFPKLLLLDEPEAHLHPSMTTQFLDAISETLVKKYGVRVIMTSHSPSTVALAPVDAVFEIASGSSIIKPITSRSDIISVLTAGLITVTKTTKFCFVEDEGDVEFYTVIQELLSANRPTRDPMAIQPSPALAFLPVSIGANASKISGGSTVVAKWVGKLDGEPLDSMFCGIIDKDGGAPGTERIFPIGRYSFENYILDSLIVYTLLMEENRAQSILGLNLTSGDEHLLRSQPENVLQAIVDAITDAVERSNPKFSGQQTSTVNYTTGQNIKYPQWVLDHRGHDLLPVMQLAFLGPQHLNPRRLIKCLRRCRMIPVELAELMKKIQRR
;
A
#
# COMPACT_ATOMS: atom_id res chain seq x y z
N MET A 1 2.65 -34.93 -9.39
CA MET A 1 3.01 -36.23 -10.02
C MET A 1 3.24 -37.35 -9.01
N GLN A 2 3.94 -37.10 -7.90
CA GLN A 2 4.25 -38.09 -6.86
C GLN A 2 3.01 -38.68 -6.16
N LEU A 3 2.00 -37.86 -5.85
CA LEU A 3 0.72 -38.30 -5.28
C LEU A 3 -0.03 -39.28 -6.19
N VAL A 4 -0.06 -39.00 -7.50
CA VAL A 4 -0.77 -39.82 -8.50
C VAL A 4 -0.11 -41.19 -8.67
N LEU A 5 1.23 -41.22 -8.72
CA LEU A 5 1.99 -42.47 -8.78
C LEU A 5 1.79 -43.32 -7.52
N TRP A 6 1.70 -42.68 -6.36
CA TRP A 6 1.45 -43.36 -5.10
C TRP A 6 0.00 -43.88 -4.98
N LEU A 7 -1.00 -43.10 -5.41
CA LEU A 7 -2.41 -43.52 -5.54
C LEU A 7 -2.56 -44.75 -6.44
N PHE A 8 -1.82 -44.77 -7.55
CA PHE A 8 -1.80 -45.89 -8.49
C PHE A 8 -1.21 -47.17 -7.86
N ALA A 9 -0.12 -47.04 -7.08
CA ALA A 9 0.47 -48.15 -6.35
C ALA A 9 -0.45 -48.66 -5.22
N ALA A 10 -1.02 -47.76 -4.43
CA ALA A 10 -1.96 -48.08 -3.35
C ALA A 10 -3.23 -48.77 -3.88
N GLY A 11 -3.75 -48.34 -5.04
CA GLY A 11 -4.89 -48.98 -5.70
C GLY A 11 -4.60 -50.39 -6.21
N LYS A 12 -3.34 -50.71 -6.54
CA LYS A 12 -2.93 -52.06 -6.94
C LYS A 12 -2.78 -53.01 -5.75
N GLU A 13 -2.28 -52.52 -4.62
CA GLU A 13 -2.03 -53.35 -3.43
C GLU A 13 -3.19 -53.38 -2.44
N GLY A 14 -4.21 -52.52 -2.62
CA GLY A 14 -5.38 -52.44 -1.75
C GLY A 14 -5.10 -51.82 -0.37
N ILE A 15 -3.92 -51.24 -0.18
CA ILE A 15 -3.49 -50.64 1.08
C ILE A 15 -3.61 -49.13 0.97
N PHE A 16 -4.66 -48.58 1.58
CA PHE A 16 -4.84 -47.14 1.74
C PHE A 16 -4.53 -46.72 3.19
N PRO A 17 -3.85 -45.59 3.40
CA PRO A 17 -3.56 -45.07 4.72
C PRO A 17 -4.83 -44.57 5.39
N LYS A 18 -4.87 -44.64 6.71
CA LYS A 18 -6.00 -44.12 7.50
C LYS A 18 -6.00 -42.59 7.59
N LEU A 19 -4.87 -41.95 7.31
CA LEU A 19 -4.65 -40.50 7.37
C LEU A 19 -3.64 -40.08 6.29
N LEU A 20 -3.94 -39.01 5.57
CA LEU A 20 -3.08 -38.36 4.59
C LEU A 20 -2.90 -36.89 4.98
N LEU A 21 -1.66 -36.44 5.09
CA LEU A 21 -1.30 -35.06 5.37
C LEU A 21 -0.67 -34.46 4.10
N LEU A 22 -1.17 -33.30 3.67
CA LEU A 22 -0.71 -32.61 2.47
C LEU A 22 -0.33 -31.17 2.83
N ASP A 23 0.85 -30.75 2.41
CA ASP A 23 1.31 -29.38 2.60
C ASP A 23 1.27 -28.63 1.27
N GLU A 24 0.40 -27.63 1.17
CA GLU A 24 0.15 -26.80 -0.03
C GLU A 24 0.17 -27.58 -1.37
N PRO A 25 -0.62 -28.66 -1.50
CA PRO A 25 -0.55 -29.54 -2.67
C PRO A 25 -0.93 -28.84 -3.99
N GLU A 26 -1.59 -27.67 -3.91
CA GLU A 26 -2.05 -26.87 -5.04
C GLU A 26 -1.11 -25.73 -5.45
N ALA A 27 -0.01 -25.46 -4.73
CA ALA A 27 0.79 -24.23 -4.92
C ALA A 27 1.26 -23.98 -6.37
N HIS A 28 1.33 -25.02 -7.19
CA HIS A 28 1.74 -24.97 -8.60
C HIS A 28 0.63 -25.36 -9.60
N LEU A 29 -0.60 -25.54 -9.13
CA LEU A 29 -1.73 -25.92 -9.97
C LEU A 29 -2.45 -24.70 -10.51
N HIS A 30 -2.80 -24.74 -11.79
CA HIS A 30 -3.72 -23.75 -12.37
C HIS A 30 -5.10 -23.85 -11.66
N PRO A 31 -5.85 -22.74 -11.47
CA PRO A 31 -7.13 -22.75 -10.75
C PRO A 31 -8.13 -23.81 -11.23
N SER A 32 -8.22 -24.05 -12.55
CA SER A 32 -9.08 -25.11 -13.12
C SER A 32 -8.69 -26.53 -12.71
N MET A 33 -7.41 -26.77 -12.43
CA MET A 33 -6.90 -28.07 -11.97
C MET A 33 -7.06 -28.25 -10.45
N THR A 34 -7.17 -27.15 -9.72
CA THR A 34 -7.39 -27.17 -8.26
C THR A 34 -8.78 -27.74 -7.94
N THR A 35 -9.81 -27.38 -8.72
CA THR A 35 -11.15 -27.97 -8.57
C THR A 35 -11.12 -29.48 -8.77
N GLN A 36 -10.52 -29.95 -9.88
CA GLN A 36 -10.42 -31.39 -10.18
C GLN A 36 -9.62 -32.15 -9.11
N PHE A 37 -8.61 -31.50 -8.55
CA PHE A 37 -7.80 -32.07 -7.48
C PHE A 37 -8.60 -32.23 -6.19
N LEU A 38 -9.34 -31.20 -5.77
CA LEU A 38 -10.20 -31.26 -4.58
C LEU A 38 -11.33 -32.29 -4.75
N ASP A 39 -11.93 -32.36 -5.94
CA ASP A 39 -12.95 -33.36 -6.26
C ASP A 39 -12.38 -34.79 -6.19
N ALA A 40 -11.16 -35.00 -6.70
CA ALA A 40 -10.49 -36.29 -6.61
C ALA A 40 -10.21 -36.69 -5.15
N ILE A 41 -9.77 -35.76 -4.30
CA ILE A 41 -9.58 -36.01 -2.87
C ILE A 41 -10.92 -36.39 -2.22
N SER A 42 -11.95 -35.58 -2.42
CA SER A 42 -13.26 -35.76 -1.80
C SER A 42 -13.94 -37.06 -2.23
N GLU A 43 -14.10 -37.28 -3.54
CA GLU A 43 -14.85 -38.41 -4.07
C GLU A 43 -14.08 -39.72 -4.00
N THR A 44 -12.76 -39.68 -4.23
CA THR A 44 -11.96 -40.90 -4.31
C THR A 44 -11.34 -41.25 -2.96
N LEU A 45 -10.56 -40.35 -2.36
CA LEU A 45 -9.84 -40.69 -1.13
C LEU A 45 -10.78 -40.75 0.08
N VAL A 46 -11.61 -39.73 0.27
CA VAL A 46 -12.48 -39.64 1.44
C VAL A 46 -13.70 -40.54 1.30
N LYS A 47 -14.53 -40.35 0.27
CA LYS A 47 -15.81 -41.09 0.13
C LYS A 47 -15.63 -42.55 -0.26
N LYS A 48 -14.80 -42.84 -1.28
CA LYS A 48 -14.64 -44.21 -1.79
C LYS A 48 -13.69 -45.07 -0.95
N TYR A 49 -12.57 -44.50 -0.47
CA TYR A 49 -11.56 -45.28 0.28
C TYR A 49 -11.53 -44.99 1.78
N GLY A 50 -12.35 -44.07 2.30
CA GLY A 50 -12.44 -43.81 3.75
C GLY A 50 -11.18 -43.19 4.36
N VAL A 51 -10.32 -42.59 3.53
CA VAL A 51 -9.07 -41.96 3.97
C VAL A 51 -9.39 -40.61 4.61
N ARG A 52 -8.85 -40.36 5.81
CA ARG A 52 -8.90 -39.01 6.41
C ARG A 52 -7.83 -38.15 5.77
N VAL A 53 -8.17 -36.96 5.29
CA VAL A 53 -7.23 -36.05 4.63
C VAL A 53 -7.18 -34.74 5.39
N ILE A 54 -5.98 -34.27 5.71
CA ILE A 54 -5.71 -32.93 6.26
C ILE A 54 -4.78 -32.23 5.29
N MET A 55 -5.15 -31.03 4.86
CA MET A 55 -4.28 -30.19 4.02
C MET A 55 -4.12 -28.80 4.61
N THR A 56 -2.96 -28.21 4.38
CA THR A 56 -2.70 -26.78 4.59
C THR A 56 -2.76 -26.05 3.24
N SER A 57 -3.19 -24.80 3.26
CA SER A 57 -3.33 -23.99 2.06
C SER A 57 -3.25 -22.50 2.40
N HIS A 58 -2.49 -21.75 1.61
CA HIS A 58 -2.56 -20.28 1.57
C HIS A 58 -3.40 -19.75 0.41
N SER A 59 -4.00 -20.63 -0.41
CA SER A 59 -4.73 -20.27 -1.62
C SER A 59 -6.18 -19.87 -1.33
N PRO A 60 -6.60 -18.63 -1.66
CA PRO A 60 -7.99 -18.21 -1.51
C PRO A 60 -8.95 -19.07 -2.35
N SER A 61 -8.49 -19.54 -3.51
CA SER A 61 -9.26 -20.40 -4.42
C SER A 61 -9.57 -21.77 -3.81
N THR A 62 -8.60 -22.35 -3.08
CA THR A 62 -8.79 -23.63 -2.38
C THR A 62 -9.82 -23.49 -1.26
N VAL A 63 -9.74 -22.41 -0.47
CA VAL A 63 -10.71 -22.12 0.59
C VAL A 63 -12.11 -21.84 0.03
N ALA A 64 -12.20 -21.21 -1.14
CA ALA A 64 -13.47 -20.95 -1.81
C ALA A 64 -14.17 -22.23 -2.28
N LEU A 65 -13.40 -23.21 -2.73
CA LEU A 65 -13.90 -24.47 -3.31
C LEU A 65 -14.07 -25.59 -2.26
N ALA A 66 -13.41 -25.49 -1.11
CA ALA A 66 -13.51 -26.48 -0.04
C ALA A 66 -14.91 -26.50 0.64
N PRO A 67 -15.41 -27.67 1.08
CA PRO A 67 -16.64 -27.78 1.87
C PRO A 67 -16.61 -26.89 3.13
N VAL A 68 -17.72 -26.21 3.46
CA VAL A 68 -17.77 -25.20 4.55
C VAL A 68 -17.37 -25.81 5.90
N ASP A 69 -17.80 -27.05 6.13
CA ASP A 69 -17.60 -27.85 7.33
C ASP A 69 -16.18 -28.43 7.47
N ALA A 70 -15.35 -28.30 6.42
CA ALA A 70 -14.01 -28.84 6.35
C ALA A 70 -12.88 -27.77 6.39
N VAL A 71 -13.21 -26.50 6.60
CA VAL A 71 -12.22 -25.41 6.65
C VAL A 71 -11.96 -24.96 8.09
N PHE A 72 -10.67 -24.86 8.42
CA PHE A 72 -10.19 -24.41 9.73
C PHE A 72 -9.15 -23.32 9.55
N GLU A 73 -9.13 -22.35 10.47
CA GLU A 73 -8.16 -21.25 10.50
C GLU A 73 -7.07 -21.49 11.56
N ILE A 74 -5.84 -21.07 11.23
CA ILE A 74 -4.72 -20.96 12.16
C ILE A 74 -4.07 -19.58 11.95
N ALA A 75 -3.90 -18.81 13.03
CA ALA A 75 -3.36 -17.46 12.98
C ALA A 75 -1.88 -17.42 13.38
N SER A 76 -1.11 -16.51 12.79
CA SER A 76 0.30 -16.31 13.13
C SER A 76 0.46 -15.96 14.62
N GLY A 77 1.30 -16.71 15.34
CA GLY A 77 1.49 -16.59 16.79
C GLY A 77 0.48 -17.36 17.65
N SER A 78 -0.47 -18.08 17.05
CA SER A 78 -1.43 -18.96 17.73
C SER A 78 -1.23 -20.42 17.33
N SER A 79 -1.23 -21.33 18.30
CA SER A 79 -1.26 -22.79 18.07
C SER A 79 -2.68 -23.37 18.05
N ILE A 80 -3.69 -22.52 18.17
CA ILE A 80 -5.10 -22.92 18.25
C ILE A 80 -5.70 -22.97 16.85
N ILE A 81 -6.21 -24.15 16.46
CA ILE A 81 -6.97 -24.37 15.23
C ILE A 81 -8.46 -24.16 15.55
N LYS A 82 -9.13 -23.32 14.77
CA LYS A 82 -10.56 -23.03 14.96
C LYS A 82 -11.35 -23.27 13.67
N PRO A 83 -12.61 -23.74 13.74
CA PRO A 83 -13.48 -23.77 12.58
C PRO A 83 -13.76 -22.34 12.09
N ILE A 84 -13.89 -22.17 10.78
CA ILE A 84 -14.16 -20.84 10.22
C ILE A 84 -15.56 -20.35 10.61
N THR A 85 -15.68 -19.06 10.92
CA THR A 85 -16.99 -18.44 11.21
C THR A 85 -17.65 -17.93 9.92
N SER A 86 -16.84 -17.45 8.97
CA SER A 86 -17.29 -16.93 7.68
C SER A 86 -16.23 -17.18 6.60
N ARG A 87 -16.66 -17.75 5.46
CA ARG A 87 -15.75 -18.05 4.34
C ARG A 87 -15.22 -16.78 3.68
N SER A 88 -16.04 -15.72 3.58
CA SER A 88 -15.64 -14.46 2.96
C SER A 88 -14.49 -13.79 3.70
N ASP A 89 -14.48 -13.91 5.02
CA ASP A 89 -13.54 -13.21 5.89
C ASP A 89 -12.15 -13.86 5.77
N ILE A 90 -12.10 -15.19 5.71
CA ILE A 90 -10.86 -15.95 5.48
C ILE A 90 -10.32 -15.71 4.09
N ILE A 91 -11.18 -15.71 3.06
CA ILE A 91 -10.77 -15.32 1.71
C ILE A 91 -10.20 -13.91 1.76
N SER A 92 -10.86 -12.94 2.40
CA SER A 92 -10.32 -11.57 2.52
C SER A 92 -8.98 -11.50 3.25
N VAL A 93 -8.71 -12.36 4.24
CA VAL A 93 -7.45 -12.41 4.99
C VAL A 93 -6.33 -13.07 4.18
N LEU A 94 -6.60 -14.20 3.54
CA LEU A 94 -5.65 -14.89 2.65
C LEU A 94 -5.36 -14.07 1.40
N THR A 95 -6.32 -13.24 1.00
CA THR A 95 -6.19 -12.30 -0.09
C THR A 95 -5.78 -10.92 0.44
N ALA A 96 -5.41 -10.72 1.71
CA ALA A 96 -4.95 -9.42 2.21
C ALA A 96 -3.59 -8.96 1.60
N GLY A 97 -2.96 -9.78 0.75
CA GLY A 97 -1.81 -9.43 -0.10
C GLY A 97 -2.05 -9.60 -1.61
N LEU A 98 -3.27 -9.95 -2.02
CA LEU A 98 -3.72 -10.04 -3.41
C LEU A 98 -4.91 -9.08 -3.54
N ILE A 99 -5.05 -8.28 -4.59
CA ILE A 99 -6.19 -7.36 -4.64
C ILE A 99 -7.48 -8.17 -4.84
N THR A 100 -8.17 -8.56 -3.76
CA THR A 100 -9.50 -9.20 -3.83
C THR A 100 -10.48 -8.17 -4.34
N VAL A 101 -10.93 -8.35 -5.57
CA VAL A 101 -12.01 -7.56 -6.17
C VAL A 101 -13.31 -7.99 -5.53
N THR A 102 -13.68 -7.35 -4.42
CA THR A 102 -15.04 -7.44 -3.87
C THR A 102 -15.92 -6.43 -4.62
N LYS A 103 -17.25 -6.64 -4.63
CA LYS A 103 -18.19 -5.64 -5.18
C LYS A 103 -18.10 -4.27 -4.50
N THR A 104 -17.44 -4.21 -3.36
CA THR A 104 -17.20 -2.99 -2.58
C THR A 104 -15.83 -2.36 -2.85
N THR A 105 -14.89 -3.05 -3.51
CA THR A 105 -13.54 -2.52 -3.76
C THR A 105 -13.61 -1.29 -4.66
N LYS A 106 -12.94 -0.21 -4.25
CA LYS A 106 -12.80 1.01 -5.03
C LYS A 106 -11.46 0.98 -5.76
N PHE A 107 -11.52 1.04 -7.07
CA PHE A 107 -10.35 1.13 -7.95
C PHE A 107 -10.07 2.59 -8.28
N CYS A 108 -8.84 3.02 -8.07
CA CYS A 108 -8.42 4.38 -8.38
C CYS A 108 -7.27 4.36 -9.37
N PHE A 109 -7.53 4.96 -10.53
CA PHE A 109 -6.52 5.20 -11.54
C PHE A 109 -5.56 6.29 -11.06
N VAL A 110 -4.27 6.01 -11.18
CA VAL A 110 -3.18 6.92 -10.83
C VAL A 110 -2.25 7.04 -12.03
N GLU A 111 -1.48 8.12 -12.09
CA GLU A 111 -0.76 8.49 -13.31
C GLU A 111 0.28 7.43 -13.69
N ASP A 112 1.16 7.08 -12.76
CA ASP A 112 2.29 6.21 -12.99
C ASP A 112 2.44 5.12 -11.90
N GLU A 113 3.37 4.18 -12.10
CA GLU A 113 3.68 3.12 -11.12
C GLU A 113 4.22 3.66 -9.79
N GLY A 114 4.90 4.81 -9.79
CA GLY A 114 5.42 5.44 -8.57
C GLY A 114 4.29 5.90 -7.63
N ASP A 115 3.23 6.42 -8.21
CA ASP A 115 2.00 6.80 -7.52
C ASP A 115 1.34 5.59 -6.84
N VAL A 116 1.28 4.45 -7.54
CA VAL A 116 0.73 3.21 -6.99
C VAL A 116 1.46 2.83 -5.71
N GLU A 117 2.80 2.83 -5.74
CA GLU A 117 3.62 2.53 -4.58
C GLU A 117 3.33 3.53 -3.45
N PHE A 118 3.33 4.82 -3.75
CA PHE A 118 3.08 5.90 -2.79
C PHE A 118 1.70 5.77 -2.12
N TYR A 119 0.61 5.70 -2.88
CA TYR A 119 -0.73 5.64 -2.32
C TYR A 119 -1.02 4.34 -1.57
N THR A 120 -0.43 3.23 -2.01
CA THR A 120 -0.49 1.96 -1.28
C THR A 120 0.16 2.11 0.10
N VAL A 121 1.32 2.77 0.19
CA VAL A 121 1.98 3.07 1.47
C VAL A 121 1.08 3.94 2.36
N ILE A 122 0.45 4.98 1.81
CA ILE A 122 -0.46 5.86 2.56
C ILE A 122 -1.66 5.08 3.09
N GLN A 123 -2.29 4.23 2.26
CA GLN A 123 -3.41 3.38 2.68
C GLN A 123 -2.99 2.42 3.79
N GLU A 124 -1.83 1.78 3.67
CA GLU A 124 -1.30 0.90 4.72
C GLU A 124 -1.05 1.64 6.04
N LEU A 125 -0.52 2.86 5.97
CA LEU A 125 -0.25 3.67 7.17
C LEU A 125 -1.53 4.17 7.84
N LEU A 126 -2.59 4.43 7.07
CA LEU A 126 -3.90 4.84 7.57
C LEU A 126 -4.81 3.66 7.95
N SER A 127 -4.44 2.41 7.67
CA SER A 127 -5.30 1.25 7.95
C SER A 127 -5.51 1.02 9.45
N ALA A 128 -6.78 0.83 9.84
CA ALA A 128 -7.20 0.66 11.24
C ALA A 128 -6.71 -0.64 11.94
N ASN A 129 -6.09 -1.57 11.19
CA ASN A 129 -5.64 -2.88 11.67
C ASN A 129 -4.22 -2.86 12.29
N ARG A 130 -3.57 -1.70 12.42
CA ARG A 130 -2.24 -1.58 13.03
C ARG A 130 -2.27 -1.42 14.55
N PRO A 131 -1.24 -1.89 15.29
CA PRO A 131 -1.12 -1.69 16.74
C PRO A 131 -1.06 -0.21 17.13
N THR A 132 -0.46 0.63 16.28
CA THR A 132 -0.40 2.08 16.44
C THR A 132 -1.40 2.72 15.48
N ARG A 133 -2.60 3.00 15.97
CA ARG A 133 -3.66 3.63 15.16
C ARG A 133 -3.31 5.09 14.86
N ASP A 134 -3.48 5.47 13.61
CA ASP A 134 -3.49 6.87 13.22
C ASP A 134 -4.81 7.52 13.69
N PRO A 135 -4.80 8.78 14.18
CA PRO A 135 -6.03 9.45 14.62
C PRO A 135 -7.07 9.59 13.51
N MET A 136 -6.64 9.62 12.25
CA MET A 136 -7.50 9.69 11.07
C MET A 136 -7.60 8.36 10.32
N ALA A 137 -7.35 7.22 10.98
CA ALA A 137 -7.40 5.90 10.36
C ALA A 137 -8.67 5.66 9.53
N ILE A 138 -8.49 4.99 8.39
CA ILE A 138 -9.55 4.62 7.45
C ILE A 138 -10.11 3.23 7.81
N GLN A 139 -11.37 2.99 7.43
CA GLN A 139 -11.99 1.70 7.65
C GLN A 139 -11.31 0.64 6.77
N PRO A 140 -11.22 -0.63 7.20
CA PRO A 140 -10.67 -1.70 6.36
C PRO A 140 -11.50 -1.99 5.09
N SER A 141 -12.78 -1.63 5.11
CA SER A 141 -13.73 -1.81 4.01
C SER A 141 -14.51 -0.51 3.77
N PRO A 142 -14.78 -0.12 2.51
CA PRO A 142 -14.32 -0.76 1.27
C PRO A 142 -12.81 -0.66 1.05
N ALA A 143 -12.22 -1.71 0.48
CA ALA A 143 -10.80 -1.74 0.13
C ALA A 143 -10.50 -0.79 -1.02
N LEU A 144 -9.38 -0.07 -0.95
CA LEU A 144 -8.87 0.75 -2.04
C LEU A 144 -7.81 -0.03 -2.82
N ALA A 145 -7.84 0.07 -4.14
CA ALA A 145 -6.85 -0.51 -5.05
C ALA A 145 -6.41 0.53 -6.07
N PHE A 146 -5.10 0.73 -6.22
CA PHE A 146 -4.53 1.73 -7.14
C PHE A 146 -4.06 1.05 -8.43
N LEU A 147 -4.39 1.65 -9.57
CA LEU A 147 -4.07 1.12 -10.90
C LEU A 147 -3.31 2.18 -11.70
N PRO A 148 -2.09 1.91 -12.18
CA PRO A 148 -1.37 2.86 -13.02
C PRO A 148 -2.02 2.93 -14.40
N VAL A 149 -2.16 4.13 -14.97
CA VAL A 149 -2.64 4.30 -16.35
C VAL A 149 -1.53 4.55 -17.36
N SER A 150 -0.28 4.59 -16.91
CA SER A 150 0.90 4.70 -17.78
C SER A 150 0.96 3.56 -18.80
N ILE A 151 1.27 3.88 -20.06
CA ILE A 151 1.35 2.91 -21.16
C ILE A 151 2.83 2.78 -21.58
N GLY A 152 3.35 1.55 -21.53
CA GLY A 152 4.70 1.19 -21.99
C GLY A 152 5.69 0.91 -20.85
N ALA A 153 6.83 0.29 -21.18
CA ALA A 153 7.93 -0.01 -20.27
C ALA A 153 9.23 0.66 -20.76
N ASN A 154 10.02 1.21 -19.84
CA ASN A 154 11.32 1.85 -20.11
C ASN A 154 11.22 3.08 -21.07
N ALA A 155 12.13 3.22 -22.04
CA ALA A 155 12.33 4.44 -22.84
C ALA A 155 11.14 4.82 -23.77
N SER A 156 10.10 3.99 -23.84
CA SER A 156 8.83 4.26 -24.55
C SER A 156 7.66 4.51 -23.59
N LYS A 157 7.92 4.71 -22.30
CA LYS A 157 6.89 5.01 -21.29
C LYS A 157 6.27 6.37 -21.60
N ILE A 158 5.00 6.35 -21.98
CA ILE A 158 4.17 7.55 -22.02
C ILE A 158 3.60 7.68 -20.61
N SER A 159 4.07 8.71 -19.90
CA SER A 159 3.56 9.04 -18.57
C SER A 159 2.04 9.15 -18.63
N GLY A 160 1.37 8.48 -17.70
CA GLY A 160 -0.09 8.43 -17.65
C GLY A 160 -0.69 9.71 -17.10
N GLY A 161 -0.44 10.85 -17.74
CA GLY A 161 -0.87 12.15 -17.20
C GLY A 161 -2.37 12.27 -16.96
N SER A 162 -2.78 13.29 -16.22
CA SER A 162 -4.17 13.61 -15.84
C SER A 162 -5.24 13.40 -16.92
N THR A 163 -4.93 13.67 -18.19
CA THR A 163 -5.84 13.45 -19.33
C THR A 163 -6.14 11.97 -19.61
N VAL A 164 -5.18 11.08 -19.38
CA VAL A 164 -5.32 9.63 -19.56
C VAL A 164 -6.16 9.06 -18.43
N VAL A 165 -5.94 9.51 -17.20
CA VAL A 165 -6.77 9.17 -16.03
C VAL A 165 -8.23 9.55 -16.30
N ALA A 166 -8.49 10.78 -16.74
CA ALA A 166 -9.83 11.25 -17.05
C ALA A 166 -10.52 10.41 -18.14
N LYS A 167 -9.78 10.00 -19.18
CA LYS A 167 -10.28 9.13 -20.25
C LYS A 167 -10.64 7.74 -19.75
N TRP A 168 -9.87 7.14 -18.84
CA TRP A 168 -10.18 5.84 -18.27
C TRP A 168 -11.40 5.89 -17.35
N VAL A 169 -11.51 6.94 -16.53
CA VAL A 169 -12.67 7.15 -15.67
C VAL A 169 -13.95 7.33 -16.51
N GLY A 170 -13.92 8.15 -17.57
CA GLY A 170 -15.09 8.36 -18.44
C GLY A 170 -15.47 7.13 -19.29
N LYS A 171 -14.54 6.23 -19.60
CA LYS A 171 -14.88 4.95 -20.26
C LYS A 171 -15.69 4.02 -19.37
N LEU A 172 -15.66 4.22 -18.05
CA LEU A 172 -16.28 3.37 -17.04
C LEU A 172 -17.42 4.14 -16.34
N ASP A 173 -18.23 4.85 -17.11
CA ASP A 173 -19.41 5.63 -16.65
C ASP A 173 -20.70 4.80 -16.50
N GLY A 174 -20.69 3.49 -16.78
CA GLY A 174 -21.86 2.62 -16.63
C GLY A 174 -21.95 1.94 -15.26
N GLU A 175 -23.16 1.86 -14.68
CA GLU A 175 -23.39 1.05 -13.47
C GLU A 175 -23.02 -0.43 -13.70
N PRO A 176 -22.40 -1.12 -12.74
CA PRO A 176 -21.99 -0.66 -11.39
C PRO A 176 -20.58 -0.03 -11.32
N LEU A 177 -19.89 0.11 -12.47
CA LEU A 177 -18.48 0.50 -12.56
C LEU A 177 -18.26 1.99 -12.25
N ASP A 178 -19.25 2.82 -12.50
CA ASP A 178 -19.25 4.25 -12.15
C ASP A 178 -18.98 4.51 -10.65
N SER A 179 -19.53 3.66 -9.79
CA SER A 179 -19.38 3.71 -8.33
C SER A 179 -18.06 3.08 -7.86
N MET A 180 -17.48 2.15 -8.63
CA MET A 180 -16.27 1.42 -8.26
C MET A 180 -14.99 2.12 -8.72
N PHE A 181 -15.03 2.88 -9.81
CA PHE A 181 -13.84 3.47 -10.44
C PHE A 181 -13.72 4.98 -10.20
N CYS A 182 -12.53 5.37 -9.75
CA CYS A 182 -12.13 6.73 -9.41
C CYS A 182 -10.78 7.08 -10.09
N GLY A 183 -10.41 8.35 -10.11
CA GLY A 183 -9.08 8.80 -10.53
C GLY A 183 -8.44 9.71 -9.49
N ILE A 184 -7.13 9.59 -9.31
CA ILE A 184 -6.32 10.56 -8.58
C ILE A 184 -5.39 11.20 -9.60
N ILE A 185 -5.30 12.53 -9.58
CA ILE A 185 -4.45 13.30 -10.48
C ILE A 185 -3.57 14.25 -9.71
N ASP A 186 -2.43 14.58 -10.29
CA ASP A 186 -1.59 15.66 -9.82
C ASP A 186 -2.30 17.01 -10.01
N LYS A 187 -1.97 17.98 -9.16
CA LYS A 187 -2.60 19.30 -9.21
C LYS A 187 -2.11 20.07 -10.43
N ASP A 188 -0.85 19.90 -10.84
CA ASP A 188 -0.26 20.47 -12.06
C ASP A 188 -0.58 21.97 -12.31
N GLY A 189 -0.79 22.75 -11.24
CA GLY A 189 -1.17 24.17 -11.32
C GLY A 189 -2.67 24.48 -11.30
N GLY A 190 -3.53 23.54 -10.89
CA GLY A 190 -4.95 23.77 -10.60
C GLY A 190 -5.93 22.92 -11.41
N ALA A 191 -5.58 21.68 -11.74
CA ALA A 191 -6.46 20.76 -12.45
C ALA A 191 -7.85 20.68 -11.77
N PRO A 192 -8.96 20.92 -12.50
CA PRO A 192 -10.30 20.92 -11.91
C PRO A 192 -10.68 19.50 -11.51
N GLY A 193 -10.91 19.29 -10.21
CA GLY A 193 -11.47 18.05 -9.69
C GLY A 193 -12.92 17.87 -10.14
N THR A 194 -13.32 16.61 -10.30
CA THR A 194 -14.72 16.22 -10.54
C THR A 194 -15.19 15.31 -9.41
N GLU A 195 -16.45 14.89 -9.41
CA GLU A 195 -16.94 13.90 -8.44
C GLU A 195 -16.22 12.53 -8.54
N ARG A 196 -15.52 12.28 -9.67
CA ARG A 196 -14.77 11.03 -9.90
C ARG A 196 -13.26 11.16 -9.94
N ILE A 197 -12.76 12.38 -10.13
CA ILE A 197 -11.35 12.64 -10.30
C ILE A 197 -10.92 13.59 -9.19
N PHE A 198 -10.06 13.10 -8.32
CA PHE A 198 -9.62 13.79 -7.13
C PHE A 198 -8.20 14.34 -7.35
N PRO A 199 -8.05 15.67 -7.50
CA PRO A 199 -6.73 16.28 -7.49
C PRO A 199 -6.17 16.25 -6.07
N ILE A 200 -4.86 16.03 -5.97
CA ILE A 200 -4.14 16.12 -4.69
C ILE A 200 -3.92 17.58 -4.25
N GLY A 201 -3.59 17.78 -2.97
CA GLY A 201 -3.39 19.12 -2.39
C GLY A 201 -2.10 19.84 -2.82
N ARG A 202 -1.02 19.08 -3.05
CA ARG A 202 0.30 19.56 -3.51
C ARG A 202 0.44 19.47 -5.03
N TYR A 203 1.53 19.99 -5.59
CA TYR A 203 1.77 19.98 -7.04
C TYR A 203 1.74 18.55 -7.63
N SER A 204 2.58 17.65 -7.11
CA SER A 204 2.63 16.24 -7.47
C SER A 204 2.90 15.35 -6.25
N PHE A 205 2.85 14.02 -6.42
CA PHE A 205 3.18 13.10 -5.31
C PHE A 205 4.63 13.28 -4.82
N GLU A 206 5.56 13.71 -5.69
CA GLU A 206 6.96 13.96 -5.29
C GLU A 206 7.06 15.02 -4.19
N ASN A 207 6.19 16.03 -4.20
CA ASN A 207 6.15 17.06 -3.15
C ASN A 207 5.78 16.48 -1.76
N TYR A 208 5.10 15.33 -1.71
CA TYR A 208 4.83 14.64 -0.45
C TYR A 208 6.02 13.83 0.02
N ILE A 209 6.72 13.11 -0.86
CA ILE A 209 7.90 12.32 -0.46
C ILE A 209 9.14 13.18 -0.19
N LEU A 210 9.20 14.38 -0.78
CA LEU A 210 10.25 15.39 -0.54
C LEU A 210 9.95 16.30 0.66
N ASP A 211 8.94 15.98 1.45
CA ASP A 211 8.63 16.71 2.68
C ASP A 211 9.84 16.78 3.62
N SER A 212 10.11 17.97 4.17
CA SER A 212 11.29 18.22 5.01
C SER A 212 11.44 17.22 6.16
N LEU A 213 10.34 16.74 6.75
CA LEU A 213 10.40 15.74 7.84
C LEU A 213 10.85 14.36 7.33
N ILE A 214 10.45 13.98 6.12
CA ILE A 214 10.87 12.71 5.48
C ILE A 214 12.34 12.81 5.07
N VAL A 215 12.76 13.95 4.54
CA VAL A 215 14.16 14.20 4.18
C VAL A 215 15.04 14.19 5.42
N TYR A 216 14.60 14.80 6.52
CA TYR A 216 15.30 14.74 7.80
C TYR A 216 15.41 13.30 8.33
N THR A 217 14.35 12.52 8.20
CA THR A 217 14.34 11.08 8.54
C THR A 217 15.42 10.31 7.75
N LEU A 218 15.57 10.60 6.46
CA LEU A 218 16.62 10.02 5.63
C LEU A 218 18.02 10.44 6.09
N LEU A 219 18.20 11.70 6.46
CA LEU A 219 19.46 12.21 7.01
C LEU A 219 19.82 11.56 8.36
N MET A 220 18.82 11.23 9.18
CA MET A 220 19.03 10.48 10.42
C MET A 220 19.53 9.06 10.14
N GLU A 221 18.94 8.36 9.16
CA GLU A 221 19.37 7.02 8.74
C GLU A 221 20.85 7.01 8.32
N GLU A 222 21.30 8.06 7.61
CA GLU A 222 22.68 8.24 7.14
C GLU A 222 23.62 8.87 8.17
N ASN A 223 23.17 9.15 9.39
CA ASN A 223 23.93 9.87 10.42
C ASN A 223 24.46 11.25 9.95
N ARG A 224 23.75 11.92 9.03
CA ARG A 224 24.05 13.26 8.52
C ARG A 224 23.00 14.31 8.92
N ALA A 225 22.07 13.94 9.80
CA ALA A 225 21.08 14.87 10.35
C ALA A 225 21.75 15.94 11.22
N GLN A 226 21.31 17.18 11.06
CA GLN A 226 21.74 18.27 11.92
C GLN A 226 21.14 18.09 13.33
N SER A 227 21.94 18.37 14.36
CA SER A 227 21.46 18.38 15.74
C SER A 227 20.50 19.55 15.95
N ILE A 228 19.29 19.25 16.43
CA ILE A 228 18.24 20.24 16.68
C ILE A 228 18.02 20.34 18.19
N LEU A 229 17.90 21.57 18.67
CA LEU A 229 17.72 21.83 20.09
C LEU A 229 16.39 21.24 20.57
N GLY A 230 16.46 20.34 21.54
CA GLY A 230 15.29 19.62 22.08
C GLY A 230 14.99 18.29 21.39
N LEU A 231 15.75 17.89 20.36
CA LEU A 231 15.63 16.59 19.70
C LEU A 231 16.76 15.65 20.14
N ASN A 232 16.44 14.68 21.00
CA ASN A 232 17.37 13.62 21.42
C ASN A 232 17.01 12.30 20.71
N LEU A 233 16.99 12.30 19.37
CA LEU A 233 16.70 11.11 18.57
C LEU A 233 17.96 10.67 17.82
N THR A 234 18.17 9.35 17.75
CA THR A 234 19.27 8.74 17.01
C THR A 234 18.75 7.92 15.83
N SER A 235 19.66 7.39 15.00
CA SER A 235 19.30 6.47 13.93
C SER A 235 18.58 5.25 14.50
N GLY A 236 17.35 4.97 14.03
CA GLY A 236 16.46 3.94 14.58
C GLY A 236 15.24 4.50 15.35
N ASP A 237 15.32 5.75 15.82
CA ASP A 237 14.25 6.41 16.58
C ASP A 237 13.28 7.21 15.69
N GLU A 238 13.33 7.03 14.37
CA GLU A 238 12.61 7.89 13.42
C GLU A 238 11.09 7.83 13.62
N HIS A 239 10.58 6.72 14.15
CA HIS A 239 9.17 6.53 14.48
C HIS A 239 8.68 7.41 15.64
N LEU A 240 9.59 8.01 16.43
CA LEU A 240 9.25 8.92 17.52
C LEU A 240 9.07 10.36 17.03
N LEU A 241 9.42 10.69 15.79
CA LEU A 241 9.23 12.03 15.21
C LEU A 241 7.77 12.48 15.30
N ARG A 242 6.80 11.58 15.07
CA ARG A 242 5.36 11.87 15.19
C ARG A 242 4.87 12.28 16.59
N SER A 243 5.68 12.06 17.62
CA SER A 243 5.37 12.39 19.00
C SER A 243 6.09 13.65 19.49
N GLN A 244 6.94 14.24 18.66
CA GLN A 244 7.68 15.44 19.00
C GLN A 244 6.75 16.67 19.00
N PRO A 245 7.04 17.67 19.85
CA PRO A 245 6.25 18.89 19.91
C PRO A 245 6.44 19.74 18.64
N GLU A 246 5.44 20.57 18.33
CA GLU A 246 5.38 21.37 17.10
C GLU A 246 6.60 22.27 16.92
N ASN A 247 7.15 22.82 18.01
CA ASN A 247 8.35 23.67 17.96
C ASN A 247 9.59 22.92 17.47
N VAL A 248 9.76 21.66 17.85
CA VAL A 248 10.88 20.82 17.41
C VAL A 248 10.70 20.40 15.96
N LEU A 249 9.47 20.05 15.56
CA LEU A 249 9.17 19.73 14.16
C LEU A 249 9.34 20.94 13.25
N GLN A 250 8.92 22.13 13.68
CA GLN A 250 9.16 23.37 12.94
C GLN A 250 10.67 23.64 12.79
N ALA A 251 11.47 23.45 13.85
CA ALA A 251 12.92 23.60 13.76
C ALA A 251 13.58 22.62 12.78
N ILE A 252 13.03 21.40 12.61
CA ILE A 252 13.45 20.47 11.56
C ILE A 252 13.16 21.06 10.18
N VAL A 253 11.94 21.53 9.95
CA VAL A 253 11.54 22.11 8.67
C VAL A 253 12.42 23.33 8.34
N ASP A 254 12.60 24.24 9.30
CA ASP A 254 13.41 25.43 9.13
C ASP A 254 14.87 25.08 8.80
N ALA A 255 15.47 24.10 9.50
CA ALA A 255 16.85 23.67 9.22
C ALA A 255 17.04 23.10 7.81
N ILE A 256 16.06 22.31 7.33
CA ILE A 256 16.06 21.75 5.98
C ILE A 256 15.84 22.87 4.94
N THR A 257 14.86 23.74 5.17
CA THR A 257 14.56 24.90 4.31
C THR A 257 15.78 25.80 4.18
N ASP A 258 16.42 26.18 5.29
CA ASP A 258 17.63 27.00 5.29
C ASP A 258 18.78 26.35 4.51
N ALA A 259 18.95 25.03 4.62
CA ALA A 259 19.98 24.30 3.88
C ALA A 259 19.73 24.32 2.37
N VAL A 260 18.47 24.17 1.95
CA VAL A 260 18.07 24.22 0.55
C VAL A 260 18.21 25.63 -0.01
N GLU A 261 17.74 26.64 0.72
CA GLU A 261 17.83 28.05 0.34
C GLU A 261 19.28 28.53 0.23
N ARG A 262 20.17 28.08 1.12
CA ARG A 262 21.62 28.33 1.01
C ARG A 262 22.22 27.72 -0.25
N SER A 263 21.75 26.54 -0.66
CA SER A 263 22.21 25.89 -1.89
C SER A 263 21.58 26.51 -3.14
N ASN A 264 20.39 27.08 -3.05
CA ASN A 264 19.68 27.67 -4.18
C ASN A 264 18.86 28.90 -3.74
N PRO A 265 19.44 30.12 -3.84
CA PRO A 265 18.81 31.36 -3.37
C PRO A 265 17.49 31.73 -4.04
N LYS A 266 17.11 31.06 -5.14
CA LYS A 266 15.83 31.28 -5.84
C LYS A 266 14.60 30.95 -4.98
N PHE A 267 14.79 30.12 -3.94
CA PHE A 267 13.71 29.69 -3.05
C PHE A 267 13.54 30.60 -1.82
N SER A 268 14.48 31.53 -1.59
CA SER A 268 14.44 32.40 -0.42
C SER A 268 13.34 33.44 -0.46
N GLY A 269 12.73 33.68 0.72
CA GLY A 269 11.74 34.74 0.92
C GLY A 269 10.35 34.45 0.34
N GLN A 270 10.05 33.18 0.04
CA GLN A 270 8.71 32.79 -0.39
C GLN A 270 7.70 32.79 0.76
N GLN A 271 6.41 32.87 0.41
CA GLN A 271 5.34 32.78 1.38
C GLN A 271 5.33 31.40 2.05
N THR A 272 4.85 31.35 3.29
CA THR A 272 4.69 30.10 4.05
C THR A 272 3.23 29.74 4.17
N SER A 273 2.92 28.47 3.97
CA SER A 273 1.59 27.88 4.18
C SER A 273 1.64 26.92 5.36
N THR A 274 0.53 26.78 6.08
CA THR A 274 0.43 25.84 7.21
C THR A 274 -0.07 24.48 6.71
N VAL A 275 0.65 23.42 7.07
CA VAL A 275 0.30 22.02 6.79
C VAL A 275 -0.11 21.35 8.09
N ASN A 276 -1.28 20.72 8.08
CA ASN A 276 -1.83 20.02 9.23
C ASN A 276 -1.56 18.52 9.06
N TYR A 277 -1.08 17.86 10.11
CA TYR A 277 -0.83 16.41 10.13
C TYR A 277 -1.92 15.66 10.89
N THR A 278 -2.14 14.39 10.55
CA THR A 278 -3.15 13.53 11.19
C THR A 278 -2.96 13.39 12.70
N THR A 279 -1.73 13.58 13.17
CA THR A 279 -1.30 13.58 14.56
C THR A 279 -1.67 14.85 15.34
N GLY A 280 -2.21 15.87 14.66
CA GLY A 280 -2.69 17.12 15.24
C GLY A 280 -1.69 18.29 15.19
N GLN A 281 -0.47 18.07 14.68
CA GLN A 281 0.52 19.13 14.57
C GLN A 281 0.28 20.03 13.35
N ASN A 282 0.50 21.34 13.54
CA ASN A 282 0.42 22.34 12.49
C ASN A 282 1.80 22.93 12.25
N ILE A 283 2.34 22.72 11.05
CA ILE A 283 3.72 23.09 10.71
C ILE A 283 3.72 24.02 9.51
N LYS A 284 4.53 25.08 9.56
CA LYS A 284 4.67 26.04 8.47
C LYS A 284 5.72 25.55 7.48
N TYR A 285 5.32 25.47 6.22
CA TYR A 285 6.17 25.10 5.09
C TYR A 285 6.27 26.26 4.10
N PRO A 286 7.43 26.47 3.47
CA PRO A 286 7.53 27.42 2.39
C PRO A 286 6.77 26.91 1.15
N GLN A 287 6.18 27.83 0.39
CA GLN A 287 5.27 27.49 -0.70
C GLN A 287 5.94 26.64 -1.79
N TRP A 288 7.24 26.80 -2.04
CA TRP A 288 7.97 25.98 -3.00
C TRP A 288 7.99 24.49 -2.66
N VAL A 289 7.88 24.09 -1.39
CA VAL A 289 7.77 22.66 -1.03
C VAL A 289 6.44 22.09 -1.52
N LEU A 290 5.39 22.91 -1.53
CA LEU A 290 4.01 22.46 -1.79
C LEU A 290 3.60 22.59 -3.26
N ASP A 291 3.94 23.71 -3.90
CA ASP A 291 3.43 24.08 -5.23
C ASP A 291 4.50 24.08 -6.34
N HIS A 292 5.78 23.83 -6.04
CA HIS A 292 6.81 23.72 -7.08
C HIS A 292 6.77 22.36 -7.77
N ARG A 293 7.15 22.31 -9.05
CA ARG A 293 7.16 21.08 -9.83
C ARG A 293 8.08 20.03 -9.20
N GLY A 294 7.50 18.93 -8.72
CA GLY A 294 8.20 17.93 -7.92
C GLY A 294 9.41 17.28 -8.60
N HIS A 295 9.32 17.01 -9.91
CA HIS A 295 10.44 16.51 -10.70
C HIS A 295 11.66 17.45 -10.70
N ASP A 296 11.43 18.76 -10.66
CA ASP A 296 12.50 19.76 -10.64
C ASP A 296 13.01 20.00 -9.20
N LEU A 297 12.19 19.68 -8.19
CA LEU A 297 12.55 19.77 -6.78
C LEU A 297 13.51 18.64 -6.35
N LEU A 298 13.35 17.43 -6.89
CA LEU A 298 14.19 16.29 -6.52
C LEU A 298 15.70 16.55 -6.75
N PRO A 299 16.15 17.04 -7.93
CA PRO A 299 17.56 17.42 -8.14
C PRO A 299 18.06 18.50 -7.18
N VAL A 300 17.22 19.47 -6.83
CA VAL A 300 17.58 20.53 -5.87
C VAL A 300 17.86 19.93 -4.49
N MET A 301 17.00 19.03 -4.02
CA MET A 301 17.18 18.35 -2.73
C MET A 301 18.40 17.44 -2.75
N GLN A 302 18.66 16.75 -3.88
CA GLN A 302 19.85 15.92 -4.04
C GLN A 302 21.14 16.73 -3.94
N LEU A 303 21.19 17.92 -4.54
CA LEU A 303 22.34 18.82 -4.46
C LEU A 303 22.58 19.36 -3.04
N ALA A 304 21.51 19.67 -2.31
CA ALA A 304 21.62 20.22 -0.95
C ALA A 304 22.09 19.18 0.10
N PHE A 305 21.86 17.88 -0.13
CA PHE A 305 22.00 16.86 0.91
C PHE A 305 22.90 15.66 0.53
N LEU A 306 22.30 14.55 0.05
CA LEU A 306 22.93 13.23 -0.05
C LEU A 306 23.20 12.76 -1.50
N GLY A 307 22.93 13.60 -2.51
CA GLY A 307 23.07 13.23 -3.92
C GLY A 307 22.06 12.18 -4.40
N PRO A 308 22.07 11.83 -5.71
CA PRO A 308 21.04 10.99 -6.32
C PRO A 308 21.09 9.51 -5.92
N GLN A 309 22.26 9.02 -5.49
CA GLN A 309 22.39 7.62 -5.04
C GLN A 309 21.62 7.38 -3.73
N HIS A 310 21.66 8.34 -2.82
CA HIS A 310 21.06 8.20 -1.50
C HIS A 310 19.67 8.85 -1.40
N LEU A 311 19.44 9.99 -2.04
CA LEU A 311 18.15 10.68 -2.05
C LEU A 311 17.39 10.30 -3.33
N ASN A 312 16.64 9.20 -3.25
CA ASN A 312 15.81 8.68 -4.31
C ASN A 312 14.39 8.33 -3.80
N PRO A 313 13.37 8.29 -4.69
CA PRO A 313 11.97 8.09 -4.28
C PRO A 313 11.73 6.84 -3.42
N ARG A 314 12.35 5.70 -3.75
CA ARG A 314 12.20 4.44 -2.99
C ARG A 314 12.64 4.59 -1.54
N ARG A 315 13.77 5.27 -1.31
CA ARG A 315 14.27 5.51 0.06
C ARG A 315 13.41 6.51 0.82
N LEU A 316 12.89 7.54 0.14
CA LEU A 316 11.96 8.50 0.75
C LEU A 316 10.64 7.83 1.17
N ILE A 317 10.09 6.93 0.34
CA ILE A 317 8.91 6.13 0.69
C ILE A 317 9.18 5.23 1.91
N LYS A 318 10.37 4.63 2.01
CA LYS A 318 10.78 3.88 3.20
C LYS A 318 10.86 4.78 4.44
N CYS A 319 11.37 6.00 4.30
CA CYS A 319 11.42 6.98 5.39
C CYS A 319 10.01 7.42 5.82
N LEU A 320 9.08 7.61 4.88
CA LEU A 320 7.67 7.88 5.15
C LEU A 320 7.03 6.78 6.01
N ARG A 321 7.32 5.50 5.72
CA ARG A 321 6.85 4.36 6.54
C ARG A 321 7.36 4.41 7.99
N ARG A 322 8.55 4.99 8.21
CA ARG A 322 9.17 5.11 9.53
C ARG A 322 8.66 6.33 10.30
N CYS A 323 8.68 7.52 9.70
CA CYS A 323 8.29 8.75 10.39
C CYS A 323 6.78 8.82 10.67
N ARG A 324 5.97 8.22 9.80
CA ARG A 324 4.50 8.14 9.92
C ARG A 324 3.82 9.51 10.10
N MET A 325 4.39 10.54 9.49
CA MET A 325 3.80 11.87 9.42
C MET A 325 2.97 11.98 8.15
N ILE A 326 1.64 11.93 8.28
CA ILE A 326 0.71 11.97 7.16
C ILE A 326 -0.03 13.31 7.18
N PRO A 327 0.03 14.11 6.11
CA PRO A 327 -0.80 15.29 5.97
C PRO A 327 -2.30 14.96 5.98
N VAL A 328 -3.11 15.80 6.66
CA VAL A 328 -4.57 15.62 6.77
C VAL A 328 -5.22 15.55 5.39
N GLU A 329 -4.74 16.31 4.41
CA GLU A 329 -5.25 16.32 3.03
C GLU A 329 -5.21 14.93 2.36
N LEU A 330 -4.17 14.13 2.61
CA LEU A 330 -4.09 12.76 2.09
C LEU A 330 -5.07 11.82 2.80
N ALA A 331 -5.22 11.97 4.12
CA ALA A 331 -6.19 11.17 4.87
C ALA A 331 -7.63 11.48 4.45
N GLU A 332 -7.95 12.75 4.20
CA GLU A 332 -9.24 13.18 3.66
C GLU A 332 -9.47 12.68 2.24
N LEU A 333 -8.44 12.70 1.38
CA LEU A 333 -8.51 12.13 0.03
C LEU A 333 -8.90 10.65 0.08
N MET A 334 -8.21 9.85 0.90
CA MET A 334 -8.51 8.41 1.06
C MET A 334 -9.93 8.18 1.57
N LYS A 335 -10.40 9.00 2.53
CA LYS A 335 -11.78 8.93 3.04
C LYS A 335 -12.82 9.33 1.99
N LYS A 336 -12.54 10.35 1.17
CA LYS A 336 -13.44 10.78 0.08
C LYS A 336 -13.61 9.67 -0.96
N ILE A 337 -12.51 9.02 -1.34
CA ILE A 337 -12.53 7.87 -2.24
C ILE A 337 -13.34 6.71 -1.64
N GLN A 338 -13.16 6.43 -0.35
CA GLN A 338 -13.83 5.31 0.33
C GLN A 338 -15.34 5.49 0.51
N ARG A 339 -15.82 6.74 0.65
CA ARG A 339 -17.23 7.06 0.94
C ARG A 339 -18.15 7.10 -0.27
N ARG A 340 -17.58 7.16 -1.47
CA ARG A 340 -18.36 7.09 -2.70
C ARG A 340 -18.97 5.70 -2.89
#